data_AF-A0A7J2Y947-F1
#
_entry.id   AF-A0A7J2Y947-F1
#
_cell.length_a   1.000
_cell.length_b   1.000
_cell.length_c   1.000
_cell.angle_alpha   90.00
_cell.angle_beta   90.00
_cell.angle_gamma   90.00
#
_symmetry.space_group_name_H-M   'P 1'
#
loop_
_entity.id
_entity.type
_entity.pdbx_description
1 polymer ?
#
loop_
_entity_poly.entity_id
_entity_poly.type
_entity_poly.pdbx_seq_one_letter_code
_entity_poly.pdbx_strand_id
1 'polypeptide(L)'
;MDKRLWYLVAGTRGGANRARILHALHGGPRNANDLAGALALDYKTVRHHLEVLRQNDCVMLVDHQAYGSRYALSPRLQIHYEDFLEIWRRIAEGRLGEK
;
A
#
# COMPACT_ATOMS: atom_id res chain seq x y z
N MET A 1 -11.60 -12.39 -4.14
CA MET A 1 -11.07 -11.89 -2.85
C MET A 1 -9.85 -12.68 -2.38
N ASP A 2 -8.68 -12.12 -2.67
CA ASP A 2 -7.39 -12.66 -2.24
C ASP A 2 -7.24 -12.64 -0.70
N LYS A 3 -7.15 -13.83 -0.08
CA LYS A 3 -6.98 -14.01 1.37
C LYS A 3 -5.69 -13.36 1.89
N ARG A 4 -4.63 -13.36 1.09
CA ARG A 4 -3.32 -12.79 1.45
C ARG A 4 -3.40 -11.27 1.50
N LEU A 5 -4.01 -10.67 0.47
CA LEU A 5 -4.24 -9.22 0.43
C LEU A 5 -5.13 -8.76 1.59
N TRP A 6 -6.20 -9.51 1.90
CA TRP A 6 -7.04 -9.22 3.06
C TRP A 6 -6.23 -9.23 4.36
N TYR A 7 -5.41 -10.27 4.61
CA TYR A 7 -4.60 -10.35 5.83
C TYR A 7 -3.59 -9.19 5.92
N LEU A 8 -3.00 -8.81 4.79
CA LEU A 8 -2.01 -7.74 4.70
C LEU A 8 -2.59 -6.35 5.03
N VAL A 9 -3.85 -6.12 4.67
CA VAL A 9 -4.51 -4.80 4.77
C VAL A 9 -5.45 -4.72 5.99
N ALA A 10 -6.22 -5.76 6.28
CA ALA A 10 -7.18 -5.81 7.38
C ALA A 10 -6.67 -6.56 8.62
N GLY A 11 -5.84 -7.60 8.43
CA GLY A 11 -5.50 -8.58 9.47
C GLY A 11 -4.22 -8.31 10.27
N THR A 12 -3.52 -7.21 10.01
CA THR A 12 -2.17 -6.97 10.55
C THR A 12 -1.98 -5.54 11.04
N ARG A 13 -1.15 -5.37 12.09
CA ARG A 13 -0.76 -4.04 12.57
C ARG A 13 -0.11 -3.24 11.44
N GLY A 14 -0.57 -2.01 11.23
CA GLY A 14 -0.14 -1.15 10.11
C GLY A 14 -0.83 -1.42 8.77
N GLY A 15 -1.84 -2.31 8.73
CA GLY A 15 -2.57 -2.62 7.50
C GLY A 15 -3.23 -1.40 6.87
N ALA A 16 -3.78 -0.49 7.68
CA ALA A 16 -4.33 0.78 7.22
C ALA A 16 -3.29 1.66 6.49
N ASN A 17 -2.04 1.72 6.97
CA ASN A 17 -0.99 2.49 6.30
C ASN A 17 -0.52 1.83 5.02
N ARG A 18 -0.41 0.49 4.99
CA ARG A 18 -0.15 -0.27 3.77
C ARG A 18 -1.23 -0.01 2.72
N ALA A 19 -2.49 -0.03 3.15
CA ALA A 19 -3.60 0.34 2.31
C ALA A 19 -3.32 1.73 1.71
N ARG A 20 -3.14 2.76 2.55
CA ARG A 20 -2.91 4.16 2.12
C ARG A 20 -1.80 4.32 1.10
N ILE A 21 -0.71 3.57 1.25
CA ILE A 21 0.38 3.52 0.27
C ILE A 21 -0.11 2.95 -1.07
N LEU A 22 -0.79 1.81 -1.08
CA LEU A 22 -1.33 1.19 -2.30
C LEU A 22 -2.33 2.12 -3.02
N HIS A 23 -3.19 2.82 -2.27
CA HIS A 23 -4.10 3.78 -2.88
C HIS A 23 -3.36 4.99 -3.49
N ALA A 24 -2.36 5.52 -2.81
CA ALA A 24 -1.53 6.62 -3.34
C ALA A 24 -0.73 6.24 -4.59
N LEU A 25 -0.28 4.98 -4.68
CA LEU A 25 0.47 4.44 -5.82
C LEU A 25 -0.40 4.11 -7.04
N HIS A 26 -1.72 3.95 -6.86
CA HIS A 26 -2.65 3.83 -7.99
C HIS A 26 -2.70 5.11 -8.84
N GLY A 27 -2.49 6.27 -8.22
CA GLY A 27 -2.36 7.55 -8.93
C GLY A 27 -1.04 7.73 -9.71
N GLY A 28 -0.12 6.75 -9.63
CA GLY A 28 1.15 6.76 -10.34
C GLY A 28 2.36 6.45 -9.44
N PRO A 29 3.54 6.19 -10.05
CA PRO A 29 4.73 5.84 -9.29
C PRO A 29 5.21 6.96 -8.36
N ARG A 30 5.62 6.62 -7.13
CA ARG A 30 6.11 7.56 -6.11
C ARG A 30 7.31 7.00 -5.37
N ASN A 31 8.22 7.86 -4.92
CA ASN A 31 9.30 7.42 -4.04
C ASN A 31 8.82 7.40 -2.56
N ALA A 32 9.63 6.80 -1.68
CA ALA A 32 9.28 6.68 -0.26
C ALA A 32 9.17 8.03 0.48
N ASN A 33 9.90 9.06 0.04
CA ASN A 33 9.83 10.40 0.62
C ASN A 33 8.51 11.09 0.26
N ASP A 34 8.07 11.00 -1.00
CA ASP A 34 6.79 11.54 -1.45
C ASP A 34 5.62 10.91 -0.69
N LEU A 35 5.70 9.59 -0.47
CA LEU A 35 4.70 8.84 0.29
C LEU A 35 4.70 9.24 1.78
N ALA A 36 5.87 9.45 2.38
CA ALA A 36 5.98 9.92 3.76
C ALA A 36 5.32 11.28 3.95
N GLY A 37 5.62 12.24 3.06
CA GLY A 37 5.00 13.56 3.06
C GLY A 37 3.49 13.51 2.83
N ALA A 38 3.05 12.83 1.76
CA ALA A 38 1.62 12.77 1.40
C ALA A 38 0.76 12.06 2.45
N LEU A 39 1.32 11.09 3.17
CA LEU A 39 0.58 10.31 4.17
C LEU A 39 0.81 10.80 5.61
N ALA A 40 1.63 11.83 5.82
CA ALA A 40 2.07 12.30 7.13
C ALA A 40 2.61 11.16 8.00
N LEU A 41 3.51 10.35 7.43
CA LEU A 41 4.15 9.21 8.09
C LEU A 41 5.66 9.41 8.17
N ASP A 42 6.29 8.81 9.18
CA ASP A 42 7.75 8.74 9.24
C ASP A 42 8.34 7.95 8.05
N TYR A 43 9.45 8.43 7.51
CA TYR A 43 10.11 7.82 6.35
C TYR A 43 10.49 6.35 6.58
N LYS A 44 11.00 5.98 7.77
CA LYS A 44 11.35 4.59 8.08
C LYS A 44 10.11 3.70 8.15
N THR A 45 8.98 4.26 8.60
CA THR A 45 7.68 3.56 8.62
C THR A 45 7.19 3.28 7.20
N VAL A 46 7.27 4.25 6.31
CA VAL A 46 6.93 4.06 4.89
C VAL A 46 7.84 3.02 4.24
N ARG A 47 9.16 3.11 4.44
CA ARG A 47 10.11 2.11 3.94
C ARG A 47 9.80 0.70 4.40
N HIS A 48 9.48 0.52 5.68
CA HIS A 48 9.08 -0.78 6.22
C HIS A 48 7.81 -1.30 5.52
N HIS A 49 6.79 -0.46 5.35
CA HIS A 49 5.56 -0.87 4.67
C HIS A 49 5.78 -1.21 3.19
N LEU A 50 6.60 -0.43 2.46
CA LEU A 50 6.94 -0.71 1.06
C LEU A 50 7.67 -2.04 0.92
N GLU A 51 8.58 -2.36 1.85
CA GLU A 51 9.28 -3.66 1.83
C GLU A 51 8.31 -4.83 2.06
N VAL A 52 7.41 -4.72 3.04
CA VAL A 52 6.38 -5.74 3.27
C VAL A 52 5.47 -5.88 2.03
N LEU A 53 5.02 -4.78 1.43
CA LEU A 53 4.19 -4.81 0.23
C LEU A 53 4.92 -5.45 -0.96
N ARG A 54 6.22 -5.19 -1.12
CA ARG A 54 7.07 -5.75 -2.18
C ARG A 54 7.25 -7.26 -2.01
N GLN A 55 7.53 -7.72 -0.79
CA GLN A 55 7.61 -9.15 -0.46
C GLN A 55 6.27 -9.90 -0.68
N ASN A 56 5.17 -9.17 -0.74
CA ASN A 56 3.84 -9.70 -1.01
C ASN A 56 3.34 -9.42 -2.44
N ASP A 57 4.23 -9.05 -3.35
CA ASP A 57 3.93 -8.80 -4.77
C ASP A 57 2.78 -7.79 -4.98
N CYS A 58 2.70 -6.79 -4.11
CA CYS A 58 1.71 -5.70 -4.21
C CYS A 58 2.33 -4.46 -4.87
N VAL A 59 3.63 -4.26 -4.73
CA VAL A 59 4.37 -3.15 -5.33
C VAL A 59 5.65 -3.66 -5.98
N MET A 60 6.11 -2.92 -6.97
CA MET A 60 7.38 -3.15 -7.66
C MET A 60 8.21 -1.86 -7.71
N LEU A 61 9.52 -2.02 -7.89
CA LEU A 61 10.40 -0.89 -8.21
C LEU A 61 10.29 -0.57 -9.70
N VAL A 62 10.21 0.71 -10.04
CA VAL A 62 10.21 1.20 -11.42
C VAL A 62 11.63 1.39 -11.94
N ASP A 63 12.56 1.74 -11.05
CA ASP A 63 13.98 1.94 -11.35
C ASP A 63 14.87 1.18 -10.34
N HIS A 64 15.97 0.61 -10.84
CA HIS A 64 16.97 -0.10 -10.05
C HIS A 64 18.06 0.84 -9.48
N GLN A 65 17.71 2.07 -9.15
CA GLN A 65 18.68 3.01 -8.57
C GLN A 65 18.77 2.83 -7.05
N ALA A 66 19.99 2.83 -6.51
CA ALA A 66 20.29 2.57 -5.10
C ALA A 66 19.71 3.63 -4.14
N TYR A 67 19.31 4.81 -4.65
CA TYR A 67 18.72 5.89 -3.87
C TYR A 67 17.55 6.51 -4.63
N GLY A 68 16.44 6.79 -3.94
CA GLY A 68 15.26 7.45 -4.52
C GLY A 68 14.37 6.58 -5.40
N SER A 69 14.49 5.25 -5.31
CA SER A 69 13.73 4.34 -6.17
C SER A 69 12.23 4.61 -6.08
N ARG A 70 11.58 4.68 -7.24
CA ARG A 70 10.13 4.85 -7.31
C ARG A 70 9.44 3.50 -7.24
N TYR A 71 8.36 3.47 -6.48
CA TYR A 71 7.50 2.32 -6.35
C TYR A 71 6.26 2.52 -7.22
N ALA A 72 5.77 1.45 -7.82
CA ALA A 72 4.49 1.38 -8.50
C ALA A 72 3.72 0.15 -8.00
N LEU A 73 2.42 0.08 -8.27
CA LEU A 73 1.67 -1.15 -8.05
C LEU A 73 2.24 -2.28 -8.92
N SER A 74 2.33 -3.49 -8.39
CA SER A 74 2.69 -4.65 -9.21
C SER A 74 1.64 -4.88 -10.30
N PRO A 75 1.99 -5.49 -11.44
CA PRO A 75 1.00 -5.83 -12.48
C PRO A 75 -0.14 -6.67 -11.93
N ARG A 76 0.16 -7.60 -11.02
CA ARG A 76 -0.82 -8.43 -10.31
C ARG A 76 -1.84 -7.58 -9.55
N LEU A 77 -1.38 -6.61 -8.76
CA LEU A 77 -2.30 -5.77 -8.00
C LEU A 77 -3.06 -4.76 -8.88
N GLN A 78 -2.46 -4.29 -9.99
CA GLN A 78 -3.17 -3.45 -10.95
C GLN A 78 -4.36 -4.18 -11.59
N ILE A 79 -4.16 -5.44 -12.01
CA ILE A 79 -5.23 -6.29 -12.58
C ILE A 79 -6.34 -6.53 -11.56
N HIS A 80 -5.99 -6.71 -10.29
CA HIS A 80 -6.93 -7.01 -9.20
C HIS A 80 -7.19 -5.80 -8.28
N TYR A 81 -7.11 -4.58 -8.81
CA TYR A 81 -7.24 -3.37 -7.98
C TYR A 81 -8.63 -3.23 -7.36
N GLU A 82 -9.67 -3.70 -8.04
CA GLU A 82 -11.04 -3.71 -7.51
C GLU A 82 -11.18 -4.56 -6.24
N ASP A 83 -10.53 -5.73 -6.17
CA ASP A 83 -10.48 -6.56 -4.96
C ASP A 83 -9.86 -5.78 -3.78
N PHE A 84 -8.83 -4.97 -4.05
CA PHE A 84 -8.25 -4.08 -3.05
C PHE A 84 -9.24 -3.00 -2.61
N LEU A 85 -9.95 -2.36 -3.53
CA LEU A 85 -10.92 -1.32 -3.22
C LEU A 85 -12.09 -1.85 -2.38
N GLU A 86 -12.53 -3.08 -2.60
CA GLU A 86 -13.53 -3.74 -1.75
C GLU A 86 -13.02 -3.92 -0.31
N ILE A 87 -11.80 -4.43 -0.15
CA ILE A 87 -11.18 -4.61 1.17
C ILE A 87 -11.01 -3.25 1.86
N TRP A 88 -10.51 -2.26 1.13
CA TRP A 88 -10.31 -0.90 1.65
C TRP A 88 -11.62 -0.30 2.15
N ARG A 89 -12.68 -0.36 1.35
CA ARG A 89 -14.00 0.18 1.71
C ARG A 89 -14.51 -0.43 2.99
N ARG A 90 -14.45 -1.76 3.13
CA ARG A 90 -14.86 -2.47 4.35
C ARG A 90 -14.09 -2.02 5.60
N ILE A 91 -12.78 -1.75 5.47
CA ILE A 91 -11.97 -1.23 6.58
C ILE A 91 -12.35 0.22 6.91
N ALA A 92 -12.60 1.05 5.89
CA ALA A 92 -13.01 2.44 6.10
C ALA A 92 -14.41 2.53 6.75
N GLU A 93 -15.36 1.73 6.29
CA GLU A 93 -16.72 1.63 6.83
C GLU A 93 -16.73 1.06 8.25
N GLY A 94 -15.93 0.03 8.52
CA GLY A 94 -15.77 -0.53 9.87
C GLY A 94 -15.25 0.49 10.90
N ARG A 95 -14.48 1.49 10.47
CA ARG A 95 -14.01 2.60 11.33
C ARG A 95 -15.04 3.72 11.50
N LEU A 96 -16.08 3.76 10.67
CA LEU A 96 -17.18 4.72 10.76
C LEU A 96 -18.35 4.19 11.62
N GLY A 97 -18.43 2.87 11.81
CA GLY A 97 -19.44 2.19 12.64
C GLY A 97 -19.14 2.14 14.13
N GLU A 98 -17.96 2.61 14.57
CA GLU A 98 -17.64 2.85 15.99
C GLU A 98 -17.95 4.33 16.31
N LYS A 99 -19.24 4.67 16.43
CA LYS A 99 -19.73 5.90 17.04
C LYS A 99 -20.89 5.63 17.97
#